data_AF-A0AAD7PDI2-F1
#
_entry.id   AF-A0AAD7PDI2-F1
#
_cell.length_a   1.000
_cell.length_b   1.000
_cell.length_c   1.000
_cell.angle_alpha   90.00
_cell.angle_beta   90.00
_cell.angle_gamma   90.00
#
_symmetry.space_group_name_H-M   'P 1'
#
loop_
_entity.id
_entity.type
_entity.pdbx_description
1 polymer ?
#
loop_
_entity_poly.entity_id
_entity_poly.type
_entity_poly.pdbx_seq_one_letter_code
_entity_poly.pdbx_strand_id
1 'polypeptide(L)'
;MGTKHIEGIFLDMCQIREIDLNPAIFASFQNLRLLRFYNSYLEDRHKVCLSSDLECLPKKLRYLYWHGYPSKSLPASFCPENLVELSMPYSNIEQLWNGVQHLENLKKMDLSYSRKLTKIPNLSRAPNIESINLENCTSLFKVPPSITKCQEADSPEPQILQKSWESSK
;
A
#
# COMPACT_ATOMS: atom_id res chain seq x y z
N MET A 1 -9.59 -19.62 22.89
CA MET A 1 -10.86 -18.87 22.70
C MET A 1 -10.59 -17.40 23.02
N GLY A 2 -10.87 -16.45 22.13
CA GLY A 2 -10.67 -15.02 22.38
C GLY A 2 -10.58 -14.13 21.13
N THR A 3 -10.08 -14.65 20.00
CA THR A 3 -9.86 -13.84 18.79
C THR A 3 -11.08 -13.67 17.88
N LYS A 4 -12.18 -14.39 18.16
CA LYS A 4 -13.39 -14.40 17.32
C LYS A 4 -14.14 -13.07 17.29
N HIS A 5 -13.92 -12.17 18.24
CA HIS A 5 -14.59 -10.85 18.29
C HIS A 5 -13.67 -9.68 17.94
N ILE A 6 -12.38 -9.94 17.68
CA ILE A 6 -11.42 -8.88 17.42
C ILE A 6 -11.61 -8.39 15.98
N GLU A 7 -12.11 -7.16 15.85
CA GLU A 7 -12.28 -6.48 14.56
C GLU A 7 -11.13 -5.52 14.22
N GLY A 8 -10.36 -5.08 15.23
CA GLY A 8 -9.28 -4.11 15.05
C GLY A 8 -8.06 -4.45 15.89
N ILE A 9 -6.88 -4.33 15.29
CA ILE A 9 -5.59 -4.40 15.97
C ILE A 9 -4.81 -3.13 15.65
N PHE A 10 -4.33 -2.46 16.69
CA PHE A 10 -3.49 -1.27 16.62
C PHE A 10 -2.22 -1.55 17.40
N LEU A 11 -1.08 -1.38 16.76
CA LEU A 11 0.22 -1.58 17.37
C LEU A 11 1.12 -0.40 17.05
N ASP A 12 1.50 0.32 18.10
CA ASP A 12 2.59 1.27 18.04
C ASP A 12 3.91 0.50 18.13
N MET A 13 4.58 0.34 16.99
CA MET A 13 5.83 -0.38 16.92
C MET A 13 6.95 0.34 17.68
N CYS A 14 6.84 1.66 17.91
CA CYS A 14 7.83 2.39 18.71
C CYS A 14 7.94 1.89 20.14
N GLN A 15 6.82 1.45 20.72
CA GLN A 15 6.69 1.12 22.13
C GLN A 15 7.10 -0.31 22.45
N ILE A 16 7.40 -1.12 21.43
CA ILE A 16 7.78 -2.52 21.58
C ILE A 16 9.26 -2.72 21.25
N ARG A 17 9.80 -3.79 21.83
CA ARG A 17 11.04 -4.41 21.35
C ARG A 17 10.75 -5.15 20.04
N GLU A 18 11.79 -5.68 19.43
CA GLU A 18 11.65 -6.52 18.25
C GLU A 18 10.71 -7.70 18.54
N ILE A 19 9.72 -7.92 17.67
CA ILE A 19 8.76 -9.02 17.78
C ILE A 19 8.86 -9.89 16.53
N ASP A 20 9.02 -11.19 16.76
CA ASP A 20 8.83 -12.22 15.75
C ASP A 20 7.35 -12.56 15.64
N LEU A 21 6.72 -12.14 14.55
CA LEU A 21 5.34 -12.50 14.25
C LEU A 21 5.26 -13.90 13.67
N ASN A 22 4.45 -14.76 14.31
CA ASN A 22 4.13 -16.06 13.76
C ASN A 22 3.33 -15.88 12.43
N PRO A 23 3.79 -16.46 11.31
CA PRO A 23 3.12 -16.37 10.00
C PRO A 23 1.66 -16.80 9.98
N ALA A 24 1.28 -17.75 10.83
CA ALA A 24 -0.07 -18.31 10.93
C ALA A 24 -0.99 -17.52 11.87
N ILE A 25 -0.49 -16.46 12.54
CA ILE A 25 -1.25 -15.75 13.58
C ILE A 25 -2.57 -15.18 13.03
N PHE A 26 -2.56 -14.72 11.78
CA PHE A 26 -3.72 -14.13 11.11
C PHE A 26 -4.82 -15.12 10.76
N ALA A 27 -4.53 -16.43 10.70
CA ALA A 27 -5.55 -17.46 10.51
C ALA A 27 -6.57 -17.48 11.66
N SER A 28 -6.15 -17.03 12.86
CA SER A 28 -7.01 -16.97 14.05
C SER A 28 -7.91 -15.72 14.11
N PHE A 29 -7.66 -14.69 13.30
CA PHE A 29 -8.33 -13.39 13.35
C PHE A 29 -9.37 -13.22 12.22
N GLN A 30 -10.31 -14.16 12.13
CA GLN A 30 -11.26 -14.27 11.00
C GLN A 30 -12.22 -13.08 10.86
N ASN A 31 -12.43 -12.30 11.92
CA ASN A 31 -13.30 -11.12 11.93
C ASN A 31 -12.54 -9.80 11.89
N LEU A 32 -11.21 -9.83 11.69
CA LEU A 32 -10.41 -8.63 11.64
C LEU A 32 -10.72 -7.81 10.39
N ARG A 33 -10.98 -6.53 10.61
CA ARG A 33 -11.31 -5.52 9.60
C ARG A 33 -10.30 -4.39 9.56
N LEU A 34 -9.58 -4.16 10.65
CA LEU A 34 -8.55 -3.13 10.74
C LEU A 34 -7.27 -3.72 11.32
N LEU A 35 -6.17 -3.56 10.60
CA LEU A 35 -4.83 -3.86 11.08
C LEU A 35 -3.98 -2.60 10.89
N ARG A 36 -3.45 -2.06 11.99
CA ARG A 36 -2.66 -0.83 11.98
C ARG A 36 -1.39 -0.98 12.80
N PHE A 37 -0.30 -1.30 12.13
CA PHE A 37 1.05 -1.31 12.68
C PHE A 37 1.78 -0.06 12.23
N TYR A 38 2.03 0.87 13.16
CA TYR A 38 2.60 2.17 12.84
C TYR A 38 3.84 2.46 13.68
N ASN A 39 4.64 3.39 13.21
CA ASN A 39 5.87 3.84 13.86
C ASN A 39 5.69 5.36 14.10
N SER A 40 5.56 5.79 15.36
CA SER A 40 5.45 7.20 15.73
C SER A 40 6.78 7.96 15.62
N TYR A 41 7.91 7.26 15.57
CA TYR A 41 9.23 7.85 15.36
C TYR A 41 9.64 7.68 13.89
N LEU A 42 10.35 8.66 13.35
CA LEU A 42 10.88 8.65 11.98
C LEU A 42 12.10 7.72 11.80
N GLU A 43 12.35 6.81 12.75
CA GLU A 43 13.46 5.87 12.65
C GLU A 43 13.13 4.76 11.66
N ASP A 44 14.03 4.55 10.70
CA ASP A 44 13.96 3.54 9.63
C ASP A 44 14.23 2.11 10.14
N ARG A 45 13.75 1.78 11.36
CA ARG A 45 13.96 0.49 11.99
C ARG A 45 12.69 -0.35 11.92
N HIS A 46 12.76 -1.41 11.14
CA HIS A 46 11.79 -2.50 11.19
C HIS A 46 11.89 -3.19 12.55
N LYS A 47 10.87 -3.05 13.40
CA LYS A 47 10.80 -3.75 14.71
C LYS A 47 9.94 -5.01 14.68
N VAL A 48 9.30 -5.27 13.55
CA VAL A 48 8.52 -6.47 13.33
C VAL A 48 9.27 -7.32 12.33
N CYS A 49 9.74 -8.46 12.81
CA CYS A 49 10.39 -9.47 11.99
C CYS A 49 9.39 -10.58 11.71
N LEU A 50 9.47 -11.10 10.49
CA LEU A 50 8.72 -12.27 10.08
C LEU A 50 9.71 -13.44 10.05
N SER A 51 9.49 -14.44 10.91
CA SER A 51 10.34 -15.64 10.93
C SER A 51 10.30 -16.41 9.60
N SER A 52 9.24 -16.21 8.82
CA SER A 52 9.07 -16.59 7.43
C SER A 52 7.95 -15.75 6.80
N ASP A 53 7.77 -15.82 5.49
CA ASP A 53 6.67 -15.11 4.81
C ASP A 53 5.30 -15.45 5.41
N LEU A 54 4.44 -14.44 5.53
CA LEU A 54 3.06 -14.60 6.02
C LEU A 54 2.30 -15.61 5.15
N GLU A 55 1.62 -16.56 5.80
CA GLU A 55 0.82 -17.55 5.08
C GLU A 55 -0.51 -16.97 4.58
N CYS A 56 -1.12 -16.08 5.37
CA CYS A 56 -2.38 -15.45 5.04
C CYS A 56 -2.59 -14.11 5.77
N LEU A 57 -3.54 -13.34 5.26
CA LEU A 57 -4.12 -12.18 5.93
C LEU A 57 -5.65 -12.36 6.03
N PRO A 58 -6.31 -11.73 7.01
CA PRO A 58 -7.75 -11.91 7.21
C PRO A 58 -8.57 -11.43 6.01
N LYS A 59 -9.50 -12.24 5.52
CA LYS A 59 -10.31 -11.94 4.32
C LYS A 59 -11.29 -10.77 4.49
N LYS A 60 -11.64 -10.44 5.73
CA LYS A 60 -12.57 -9.34 6.07
C LYS A 60 -11.86 -8.00 6.26
N LEU A 61 -10.55 -7.96 6.02
CA LEU A 61 -9.75 -6.75 6.20
C LEU A 61 -10.25 -5.65 5.27
N ARG A 62 -10.53 -4.49 5.86
CA ARG A 62 -10.96 -3.26 5.18
C ARG A 62 -9.87 -2.20 5.20
N TYR A 63 -9.08 -2.16 6.26
CA TYR A 63 -8.03 -1.16 6.46
C TYR A 63 -6.74 -1.88 6.86
N LEU A 64 -5.72 -1.74 6.03
CA LEU A 64 -4.38 -2.24 6.29
C LEU A 64 -3.42 -1.06 6.32
N TYR A 65 -2.88 -0.77 7.50
CA TYR A 65 -1.75 0.14 7.67
C TYR A 65 -0.58 -0.65 8.25
N TRP A 66 0.53 -0.75 7.52
CA TRP A 66 1.72 -1.46 7.99
C TRP A 66 2.99 -0.73 7.59
N HIS A 67 3.45 0.14 8.48
CA HIS A 67 4.70 0.87 8.28
C HIS A 67 5.89 -0.10 8.29
N GLY A 68 6.77 0.02 7.30
CA GLY A 68 7.98 -0.80 7.23
C GLY A 68 7.68 -2.29 7.08
N TYR A 69 6.72 -2.67 6.22
CA TYR A 69 6.38 -4.08 6.03
C TYR A 69 7.62 -4.88 5.55
N PRO A 70 7.97 -5.99 6.23
CA PRO A 70 9.28 -6.62 6.05
C PRO A 70 9.39 -7.55 4.84
N SER A 71 8.28 -8.12 4.35
CA SER A 71 8.30 -9.07 3.22
C SER A 71 8.28 -8.38 1.85
N LYS A 72 8.75 -9.11 0.83
CA LYS A 72 8.85 -8.64 -0.56
C LYS A 72 7.50 -8.55 -1.29
N SER A 73 6.49 -9.29 -0.81
CA SER A 73 5.12 -9.30 -1.34
C SER A 73 4.12 -9.62 -0.23
N LEU A 74 2.84 -9.40 -0.51
CA LEU A 74 1.75 -9.93 0.31
C LEU A 74 1.57 -11.45 0.05
N PRO A 75 0.92 -12.17 0.97
CA PRO A 75 0.65 -13.60 0.79
C PRO A 75 -0.12 -13.88 -0.50
N ALA A 76 0.21 -14.96 -1.20
CA ALA A 76 -0.52 -15.36 -2.40
C ALA A 76 -2.01 -15.66 -2.14
N SER A 77 -2.34 -16.00 -0.90
CA SER A 77 -3.71 -16.24 -0.40
C SER A 77 -4.50 -14.97 -0.10
N PHE A 78 -3.89 -13.78 -0.24
CA PHE A 78 -4.53 -12.52 0.11
C PHE A 78 -5.70 -12.20 -0.83
N CYS A 79 -6.87 -11.95 -0.26
CA CYS A 79 -8.09 -11.58 -0.98
C CYS A 79 -8.49 -10.13 -0.65
N PRO A 80 -8.13 -9.14 -1.47
CA PRO A 80 -8.36 -7.72 -1.17
C PRO A 80 -9.77 -7.22 -1.49
N GLU A 81 -10.75 -8.11 -1.70
CA GLU A 81 -12.11 -7.75 -2.13
C GLU A 81 -12.81 -6.77 -1.18
N ASN A 82 -12.59 -6.88 0.13
CA ASN A 82 -13.17 -6.01 1.15
C ASN A 82 -12.30 -4.78 1.46
N LEU A 83 -11.10 -4.70 0.87
CA LEU A 83 -10.09 -3.71 1.23
C LEU A 83 -10.51 -2.33 0.71
N VAL A 84 -10.56 -1.37 1.61
CA VAL A 84 -10.87 0.04 1.35
C VAL A 84 -9.59 0.86 1.28
N GLU A 85 -8.62 0.57 2.14
CA GLU A 85 -7.35 1.27 2.20
C GLU A 85 -6.19 0.30 2.42
N LEU A 86 -5.15 0.46 1.61
CA LEU A 86 -3.87 -0.20 1.73
C LEU A 86 -2.77 0.85 1.89
N SER A 87 -2.20 0.99 3.07
CA SER A 87 -1.08 1.89 3.34
C SER A 87 0.08 1.09 3.94
N MET A 88 1.19 1.03 3.22
CA MET A 88 2.37 0.28 3.61
C MET A 88 3.64 1.08 3.29
N PRO A 89 3.82 2.27 3.90
CA PRO A 89 4.96 3.12 3.59
C PRO A 89 6.26 2.50 4.13
N TYR A 90 7.39 2.84 3.51
CA TYR A 90 8.74 2.35 3.87
C TYR A 90 8.90 0.82 3.78
N SER A 91 8.09 0.15 2.94
CA SER A 91 8.10 -1.31 2.88
C SER A 91 9.24 -1.89 2.05
N ASN A 92 9.60 -3.13 2.37
CA ASN A 92 10.54 -3.94 1.58
C ASN A 92 9.88 -4.59 0.35
N ILE A 93 8.66 -4.18 0.00
CA ILE A 93 7.91 -4.74 -1.12
C ILE A 93 8.66 -4.47 -2.43
N GLU A 94 8.87 -5.54 -3.19
CA GLU A 94 9.35 -5.50 -4.57
C GLU A 94 8.17 -5.53 -5.55
N GLN A 95 7.12 -6.29 -5.18
CA GLN A 95 5.85 -6.40 -5.90
C GLN A 95 4.75 -6.82 -4.91
N LEU A 96 3.60 -6.13 -4.91
CA LEU A 96 2.50 -6.40 -3.95
C LEU A 96 1.92 -7.82 -4.07
N TRP A 97 1.48 -8.20 -5.26
CA TRP A 97 0.88 -9.50 -5.56
C TRP A 97 1.03 -9.82 -7.06
N ASN A 98 0.84 -11.09 -7.43
CA ASN A 98 0.80 -11.54 -8.81
C ASN A 98 -0.63 -11.54 -9.38
N GLY A 99 -0.74 -11.37 -10.69
CA GLY A 99 -2.02 -11.44 -11.39
C GLY A 99 -2.92 -10.23 -11.17
N VAL A 100 -4.21 -10.40 -11.49
CA VAL A 100 -5.22 -9.36 -11.39
C VAL A 100 -6.08 -9.63 -10.16
N GLN A 101 -6.21 -8.64 -9.28
CA GLN A 101 -7.02 -8.73 -8.06
C GLN A 101 -8.35 -8.00 -8.25
N HIS A 102 -9.38 -8.44 -7.53
CA HIS A 102 -10.65 -7.71 -7.42
C HIS A 102 -10.50 -6.62 -6.36
N LEU A 103 -10.53 -5.35 -6.77
CA LEU A 103 -10.23 -4.19 -5.92
C LEU A 103 -11.41 -3.20 -5.91
N GLU A 104 -12.63 -3.72 -6.03
CA GLU A 104 -13.85 -2.91 -6.16
C GLU A 104 -14.03 -1.92 -5.01
N ASN A 105 -13.66 -2.30 -3.79
CA ASN A 105 -13.80 -1.43 -2.61
C ASN A 105 -12.59 -0.51 -2.36
N LEU A 106 -11.48 -0.71 -3.08
CA LEU A 106 -10.22 -0.03 -2.79
C LEU A 106 -10.31 1.43 -3.22
N LYS A 107 -10.17 2.33 -2.26
CA LYS A 107 -10.18 3.79 -2.45
C LYS A 107 -8.78 4.38 -2.39
N LYS A 108 -7.91 3.86 -1.53
CA LYS A 108 -6.60 4.44 -1.29
C LYS A 108 -5.51 3.40 -1.29
N MET A 109 -4.40 3.70 -1.97
CA MET A 109 -3.18 2.92 -1.94
C MET A 109 -1.99 3.84 -1.65
N ASP A 110 -1.21 3.53 -0.62
CA ASP A 110 0.02 4.23 -0.28
C ASP A 110 1.15 3.22 -0.11
N LEU A 111 2.15 3.29 -0.99
CA LEU A 111 3.38 2.50 -0.92
C LEU A 111 4.61 3.42 -0.88
N SER A 112 4.43 4.67 -0.47
CA SER A 112 5.49 5.68 -0.44
C SER A 112 6.74 5.18 0.29
N TYR A 113 7.90 5.67 -0.14
CA TYR A 113 9.22 5.30 0.37
C TYR A 113 9.58 3.81 0.27
N SER A 114 8.80 3.00 -0.46
CA SER A 114 9.13 1.59 -0.73
C SER A 114 10.18 1.52 -1.85
N ARG A 115 11.43 1.82 -1.52
CA ARG A 115 12.52 2.00 -2.51
C ARG A 115 12.77 0.78 -3.38
N LYS A 116 12.44 -0.42 -2.89
CA LYS A 116 12.60 -1.71 -3.61
C LYS A 116 11.45 -2.02 -4.57
N LEU A 117 10.37 -1.24 -4.56
CA LEU A 117 9.20 -1.48 -5.40
C LEU A 117 9.60 -1.33 -6.88
N THR A 118 9.48 -2.41 -7.64
CA THR A 118 9.89 -2.43 -9.05
C THR A 118 8.71 -2.33 -10.01
N LYS A 119 7.50 -2.68 -9.55
CA LYS A 119 6.28 -2.74 -10.35
C LYS A 119 5.08 -2.29 -9.54
N ILE A 120 4.19 -1.55 -10.19
CA ILE A 120 2.85 -1.26 -9.67
C ILE A 120 1.93 -2.46 -9.95
N PRO A 121 1.05 -2.84 -9.00
CA PRO A 121 0.02 -3.85 -9.26
C PRO A 121 -0.92 -3.45 -10.40
N ASN A 122 -1.53 -4.43 -11.06
CA ASN A 122 -2.57 -4.15 -12.05
C ASN A 122 -3.84 -3.61 -11.34
N LEU A 123 -4.19 -2.35 -11.64
CA LEU A 123 -5.34 -1.65 -11.04
C LEU A 123 -6.55 -1.58 -11.98
N SER A 124 -6.59 -2.34 -13.08
CA SER A 124 -7.71 -2.34 -14.03
C SER A 124 -9.06 -2.73 -13.40
N ARG A 125 -9.03 -3.37 -12.23
CA ARG A 125 -10.20 -3.80 -11.45
C ARG A 125 -10.36 -3.04 -10.13
N ALA A 126 -9.85 -1.81 -10.08
CA ALA A 126 -10.02 -0.88 -8.97
C ALA A 126 -10.84 0.36 -9.41
N PRO A 127 -12.14 0.20 -9.75
CA PRO A 127 -12.95 1.30 -10.31
C PRO A 127 -13.15 2.47 -9.34
N ASN A 128 -13.04 2.22 -8.02
CA ASN A 128 -13.27 3.21 -6.97
C ASN A 128 -11.97 3.77 -6.37
N ILE A 129 -10.81 3.55 -7.02
CA ILE A 129 -9.54 4.10 -6.53
C ILE A 129 -9.56 5.62 -6.67
N GLU A 130 -9.35 6.31 -5.55
CA GLU A 130 -9.37 7.78 -5.44
C GLU A 130 -7.95 8.34 -5.37
N SER A 131 -7.02 7.65 -4.69
CA SER A 131 -5.65 8.14 -4.51
C SER A 131 -4.62 7.01 -4.49
N ILE A 132 -3.48 7.26 -5.16
CA ILE A 132 -2.32 6.38 -5.16
C ILE A 132 -1.08 7.21 -4.79
N ASN A 133 -0.41 6.86 -3.70
CA ASN A 133 0.85 7.47 -3.29
C ASN A 133 2.02 6.49 -3.54
N LEU A 134 2.97 6.91 -4.38
CA LEU A 134 4.19 6.19 -4.73
C LEU A 134 5.43 7.07 -4.57
N GLU A 135 5.32 8.12 -3.75
CA GLU A 135 6.42 9.05 -3.49
C GLU A 135 7.69 8.29 -3.07
N ASN A 136 8.86 8.70 -3.57
CA ASN A 136 10.16 8.12 -3.21
C ASN A 136 10.30 6.60 -3.44
N CYS A 137 9.50 6.01 -4.34
CA CYS A 137 9.71 4.64 -4.85
C CYS A 137 10.77 4.62 -5.96
N THR A 138 12.04 4.68 -5.57
CA THR A 138 13.17 4.94 -6.49
C THR A 138 13.49 3.82 -7.50
N SER A 139 13.13 2.57 -7.23
CA SER A 139 13.37 1.44 -8.15
C SER A 139 12.22 1.19 -9.14
N LEU A 140 11.19 2.04 -9.15
CA LEU A 140 10.02 1.84 -9.99
C LEU A 140 10.33 2.16 -11.45
N PHE A 141 10.41 1.13 -12.30
CA PHE A 141 10.87 1.27 -13.68
C PHE A 141 9.79 1.76 -14.65
N LYS A 142 8.50 1.51 -14.37
CA LYS A 142 7.37 1.89 -15.23
C LYS A 142 6.13 2.22 -14.40
N VAL A 143 5.53 3.38 -14.66
CA VAL A 143 4.18 3.72 -14.19
C VAL A 143 3.19 3.34 -15.30
N PRO A 144 2.22 2.44 -15.05
CA PRO A 144 1.16 2.12 -16.01
C PRO A 144 0.32 3.34 -16.39
N PRO A 145 -0.19 3.44 -17.63
CA PRO A 145 -1.07 4.52 -18.07
C PRO A 145 -2.36 4.68 -17.24
N SER A 146 -2.80 3.65 -16.53
CA SER A 146 -3.96 3.72 -15.65
C SER A 146 -3.77 4.65 -14.45
N ILE A 147 -2.52 4.97 -14.09
CA ILE A 147 -2.19 5.81 -12.92
C ILE A 147 -1.94 7.27 -13.29
N THR A 148 -1.50 7.54 -14.52
CA THR A 148 -1.35 8.92 -15.01
C THR A 148 -2.68 9.68 -14.99
N LYS A 149 -3.81 8.98 -15.16
CA LYS A 149 -5.15 9.59 -15.06
C LYS A 149 -5.48 10.19 -13.68
N CYS A 150 -4.89 9.67 -12.60
CA CYS A 150 -5.11 10.18 -11.25
C CYS A 150 -4.27 11.43 -10.92
N GLN A 151 -3.25 11.75 -11.73
CA GLN A 151 -2.39 12.92 -11.53
C GLN A 151 -2.87 14.18 -12.26
N GLU A 152 -3.79 14.03 -13.22
CA GLU A 152 -4.31 15.15 -14.02
C GLU A 152 -5.39 15.97 -13.31
N ALA A 153 -5.89 15.54 -12.15
CA ALA A 153 -6.96 16.25 -11.44
C ALA A 153 -6.52 17.53 -10.71
N ASP A 154 -5.21 17.81 -10.59
CA ASP A 154 -4.68 18.95 -9.80
C ASP A 154 -3.69 19.85 -10.56
N SER A 155 -3.52 19.71 -11.87
CA SER A 155 -2.63 20.60 -12.64
C SER A 155 -3.45 21.58 -13.48
N PRO A 156 -3.45 22.90 -13.20
CA PRO A 156 -3.99 23.87 -14.15
C PRO A 156 -3.11 23.84 -15.42
N GLU A 157 -3.72 23.52 -16.56
CA GLU A 157 -3.08 23.67 -17.87
C GLU A 157 -2.53 25.11 -18.01
N PRO A 158 -1.24 25.30 -18.34
CA PRO A 158 -0.78 26.60 -18.79
C PRO A 158 -1.42 26.88 -20.16
N GLN A 159 -2.36 27.85 -20.18
CA GLN A 159 -2.94 28.36 -21.40
C GLN A 159 -1.82 28.86 -22.33
N ILE A 160 -1.75 28.25 -23.50
CA ILE A 160 -0.91 28.66 -24.63
C ILE A 160 -1.29 30.09 -25.04
N LEU A 161 -0.31 31.00 -25.04
CA LEU A 161 -0.34 32.17 -25.92
C LEU A 161 0.78 32.04 -26.94
N GLN A 162 0.45 31.36 -28.03
CA GLN A 162 1.13 31.48 -29.30
C GLN A 162 0.32 32.47 -30.15
N LYS A 163 0.92 33.64 -30.44
CA LYS A 163 0.63 34.72 -31.43
C LYS A 163 1.11 36.04 -30.80
N SER A 164 2.15 36.72 -31.29
CA SER A 164 2.23 37.28 -32.64
C SER A 164 3.66 37.40 -33.17
N TRP A 165 3.70 37.29 -34.48
CA TRP A 165 4.77 37.43 -35.46
C TRP A 165 5.20 38.90 -35.64
N GLU A 166 6.50 39.12 -35.92
CA GLU A 166 7.23 40.28 -36.51
C GLU A 166 6.86 41.75 -36.18
N SER A 167 7.85 42.54 -35.71
CA SER A 167 8.55 43.57 -36.51
C SER A 167 9.21 44.68 -35.67
N SER A 168 10.34 45.19 -36.18
CA SER A 168 11.11 46.40 -35.78
C SER A 168 12.17 46.16 -34.71
N LYS A 169 13.47 46.38 -34.90
CA LYS A 169 14.25 47.10 -35.93
C LYS A 169 15.67 46.53 -35.93
#